data_AF-A0A2V7KGD2-F1
#
_entry.id   AF-A0A2V7KGD2-F1
#
_cell.length_a   1.000
_cell.length_b   1.000
_cell.length_c   1.000
_cell.angle_alpha   90.00
_cell.angle_beta   90.00
_cell.angle_gamma   90.00
#
_symmetry.space_group_name_H-M   'P 1'
#
loop_
_entity.id
_entity.type
_entity.pdbx_description
1 polymer ?
#
loop_
_entity_poly.entity_id
_entity_poly.type
_entity_poly.pdbx_seq_one_letter_code
_entity_poly.pdbx_strand_id
1 'polypeptide(L)'
;LQHFVEHRHTVITLRTEFELQRAQDREHILEGLKIAVDHIDEVIKLIKKSKDTPSADAALRKRFKLSEKQSAEILNMRLARLTTLEITKLEEELKDVRKFIKECKEILASKPRRMKILKEELTELAHGFGDERRTEIVADQGEFSIEDLIAEEDMVITVSHAGYIK
;
A
#
# COMPACT_ATOMS: atom_id res chain seq x y z
N LEU A 1 6.88 -0.88 -20.86
CA LEU A 1 5.68 -0.79 -19.99
C LEU A 1 5.46 -2.05 -19.15
N GLN A 2 5.49 -3.25 -19.72
CA GLN A 2 5.26 -4.50 -18.97
C GLN A 2 6.19 -4.66 -17.74
N HIS A 3 7.50 -4.47 -17.91
CA HIS A 3 8.46 -4.55 -16.79
C HIS A 3 8.20 -3.53 -15.67
N PHE A 4 7.69 -2.34 -16.00
CA PHE A 4 7.32 -1.34 -15.00
C PHE A 4 6.15 -1.84 -14.14
N VAL A 5 5.13 -2.42 -14.77
CA VAL A 5 3.97 -2.99 -14.07
C VAL A 5 4.37 -4.15 -13.18
N GLU A 6 5.23 -5.05 -13.69
CA GLU A 6 5.77 -6.18 -12.93
C GLU A 6 6.58 -5.71 -11.71
N HIS A 7 7.49 -4.74 -11.91
CA HIS A 7 8.27 -4.19 -10.81
C HIS A 7 7.37 -3.54 -9.74
N ARG A 8 6.40 -2.70 -10.14
CA ARG A 8 5.46 -2.08 -9.19
C ARG A 8 4.62 -3.11 -8.44
N HIS A 9 4.19 -4.18 -9.11
CA HIS A 9 3.48 -5.27 -8.44
C HIS A 9 4.36 -5.95 -7.36
N THR A 10 5.64 -6.17 -7.65
CA THR A 10 6.60 -6.69 -6.66
C THR A 10 6.77 -5.74 -5.49
N VAL A 11 6.92 -4.43 -5.75
CA VAL A 11 7.01 -3.41 -4.69
C VAL A 11 5.79 -3.40 -3.78
N ILE A 12 4.57 -3.48 -4.35
CA ILE A 12 3.33 -3.56 -3.57
C ILE A 12 3.31 -4.82 -2.71
N THR A 13 3.75 -5.96 -3.28
CA THR A 13 3.79 -7.24 -2.55
C THR A 13 4.72 -7.14 -1.34
N LEU A 14 5.96 -6.68 -1.54
CA LEU A 14 6.95 -6.51 -0.47
C LEU A 14 6.50 -5.52 0.60
N ARG A 15 5.86 -4.41 0.19
CA ARG A 15 5.30 -3.43 1.13
C ARG A 15 4.22 -4.07 2.01
N THR A 16 3.27 -4.78 1.40
CA THR A 16 2.18 -5.42 2.14
C THR A 16 2.69 -6.57 3.03
N GLU A 17 3.71 -7.32 2.61
CA GLU A 17 4.37 -8.34 3.45
C GLU A 17 5.05 -7.71 4.67
N PHE A 18 5.75 -6.59 4.48
CA PHE A 18 6.37 -5.87 5.57
C PHE A 18 5.35 -5.34 6.59
N GLU A 19 4.26 -4.74 6.10
CA GLU A 19 3.16 -4.26 6.93
C GLU A 19 2.46 -5.40 7.68
N LEU A 20 2.24 -6.54 7.01
CA LEU A 20 1.67 -7.74 7.61
C LEU A 20 2.55 -8.26 8.75
N GLN A 21 3.85 -8.41 8.52
CA GLN A 21 4.78 -8.91 9.54
C GLN A 21 4.79 -7.99 10.77
N ARG A 22 4.86 -6.67 10.55
CA ARG A 22 4.83 -5.68 11.64
C ARG A 22 3.51 -5.73 12.43
N ALA A 23 2.39 -5.91 11.73
CA ALA A 23 1.09 -6.04 12.37
C ALA A 23 0.97 -7.33 13.18
N GLN A 24 1.50 -8.45 12.69
CA GLN A 24 1.53 -9.73 13.41
C GLN A 24 2.41 -9.65 14.67
N ASP A 25 3.57 -9.01 14.58
CA ASP A 25 4.42 -8.77 15.75
C ASP A 25 3.68 -7.91 16.79
N ARG A 26 2.90 -6.93 16.36
CA ARG A 26 2.07 -6.10 17.25
C ARG A 26 0.91 -6.88 17.86
N GLU A 27 0.20 -7.67 17.07
CA GLU A 27 -0.88 -8.56 17.53
C GLU A 27 -0.38 -9.49 18.64
N HIS A 28 0.77 -10.13 18.41
CA HIS A 28 1.38 -11.05 19.35
C HIS A 28 1.63 -10.40 20.73
N ILE A 29 2.10 -9.16 20.76
CA ILE A 29 2.29 -8.42 22.02
C ILE A 29 0.94 -8.08 22.67
N LEU A 30 -0.02 -7.57 21.89
CA LEU A 30 -1.35 -7.20 22.39
C LEU A 30 -2.10 -8.41 22.97
N GLU A 31 -1.97 -9.59 22.36
CA GLU A 31 -2.54 -10.84 22.89
C GLU A 31 -1.96 -11.19 24.26
N GLY A 32 -0.64 -11.06 24.43
CA GLY A 32 0.01 -11.30 25.72
C GLY A 32 -0.47 -10.33 26.80
N LEU A 33 -0.57 -9.04 26.46
CA LEU A 33 -1.09 -8.02 27.37
C LEU A 33 -2.56 -8.26 27.72
N LYS A 34 -3.39 -8.67 26.76
CA LYS A 34 -4.79 -9.03 27.01
C LYS A 34 -4.90 -10.17 28.02
N ILE A 35 -4.16 -11.26 27.81
CA ILE A 35 -4.13 -12.41 28.74
C ILE A 35 -3.74 -11.96 30.16
N ALA A 36 -2.75 -11.05 30.26
CA ALA A 36 -2.27 -10.55 31.53
C ALA A 36 -3.31 -9.67 32.25
N VAL A 37 -4.04 -8.83 31.51
CA VAL A 37 -5.13 -8.00 32.05
C VAL A 37 -6.28 -8.89 32.54
N ASP A 38 -6.68 -9.88 31.75
CA ASP A 38 -7.78 -10.81 32.08
C ASP A 38 -7.49 -11.61 33.37
N HIS A 39 -6.20 -11.84 33.69
CA HIS A 39 -5.75 -12.63 34.85
C HIS A 39 -4.86 -11.82 35.81
N ILE A 40 -5.11 -10.51 35.93
CA ILE A 40 -4.19 -9.60 36.63
C ILE A 40 -3.86 -9.99 38.06
N ASP A 41 -4.83 -10.51 38.83
CA ASP A 41 -4.61 -10.95 40.20
C ASP A 41 -3.63 -12.13 40.29
N GLU A 42 -3.71 -13.06 39.35
CA GLU A 42 -2.80 -14.20 39.28
C GLU A 42 -1.40 -13.76 38.84
N VAL A 43 -1.32 -12.87 37.85
CA VAL A 43 -0.06 -12.27 37.38
C VAL A 43 0.65 -11.54 38.51
N ILE A 44 -0.05 -10.70 39.28
CA ILE A 44 0.52 -9.98 40.43
C ILE A 44 0.99 -10.95 41.51
N LYS A 45 0.19 -11.97 41.86
CA LYS A 45 0.59 -12.98 42.87
C LYS A 45 1.86 -13.72 42.45
N LEU A 46 1.96 -14.08 41.18
CA LEU A 46 3.11 -14.79 40.61
C LEU A 46 4.37 -13.90 40.61
N ILE A 47 4.25 -12.64 40.18
CA ILE A 47 5.36 -11.67 40.20
C ILE A 47 5.81 -11.43 41.65
N LYS A 48 4.90 -11.20 42.59
CA LYS A 48 5.24 -10.96 44.01
C LYS A 48 5.89 -12.17 44.70
N LYS A 49 5.63 -13.39 44.23
CA LYS A 49 6.24 -14.62 44.76
C LYS A 49 7.65 -14.86 44.19
N SER A 50 7.97 -14.25 43.06
CA SER A 50 9.24 -14.43 42.37
C SER A 50 10.36 -13.63 43.07
N LYS A 51 11.59 -14.14 43.05
CA LYS A 51 12.73 -13.54 43.76
C LYS A 51 13.34 -12.37 42.99
N ASP A 52 13.29 -12.44 41.67
CA ASP A 52 13.92 -11.50 40.73
C ASP A 52 13.15 -11.45 39.40
N THR A 53 13.48 -10.46 38.56
CA THR A 53 12.82 -10.28 37.25
C THR A 53 12.97 -11.49 36.32
N PRO A 54 14.14 -12.16 36.21
CA PRO A 54 14.27 -13.36 35.38
C PRO A 54 13.42 -14.54 35.86
N SER A 55 13.28 -14.76 37.18
CA SER A 55 12.40 -15.82 37.69
C SER A 55 10.91 -15.50 37.45
N ALA A 56 10.51 -14.23 37.55
CA ALA A 56 9.15 -13.80 37.21
C ALA A 56 8.84 -14.01 35.71
N ASP A 57 9.77 -13.66 34.82
CA ASP A 57 9.64 -13.89 33.37
C ASP A 57 9.42 -15.37 33.06
N ALA A 58 10.30 -16.23 33.56
CA ALA A 58 10.22 -17.68 33.34
C ALA A 58 8.91 -18.28 33.90
N ALA A 59 8.45 -17.79 35.05
CA ALA A 59 7.20 -18.23 35.65
C ALA A 59 5.96 -17.79 34.84
N LEU A 60 5.93 -16.54 34.35
CA LEU A 60 4.85 -16.04 33.49
C LEU A 60 4.77 -16.82 32.18
N ARG A 61 5.91 -17.03 31.52
CA ARG A 61 6.01 -17.84 30.29
C ARG A 61 5.51 -19.26 30.50
N LYS A 62 5.92 -19.91 31.59
CA LYS A 62 5.52 -21.29 31.89
C LYS A 62 4.02 -21.39 32.22
N ARG A 63 3.47 -20.44 32.97
CA ARG A 63 2.08 -20.48 33.44
C ARG A 63 1.08 -20.16 32.34
N PHE A 64 1.34 -19.09 31.58
CA PHE A 64 0.42 -18.56 30.56
C PHE A 64 0.83 -18.94 29.13
N LYS A 65 1.87 -19.77 28.95
CA LYS A 65 2.43 -20.19 27.65
C LYS A 65 2.81 -19.01 26.76
N LEU A 66 3.35 -17.96 27.38
CA LEU A 66 3.76 -16.73 26.70
C LEU A 66 5.16 -16.87 26.10
N SER A 67 5.39 -16.12 25.02
CA SER A 67 6.73 -15.88 24.49
C SER A 67 7.54 -14.95 25.40
N GLU A 68 8.85 -14.93 25.20
CA GLU A 68 9.77 -14.03 25.91
C GLU A 68 9.47 -12.55 25.66
N LYS A 69 9.11 -12.18 24.42
CA LYS A 69 8.74 -10.79 24.09
C LYS A 69 7.47 -10.36 24.83
N GLN A 70 6.47 -11.24 24.92
CA GLN A 70 5.21 -10.95 25.63
C GLN A 70 5.42 -10.81 27.13
N SER A 71 6.15 -11.73 27.75
CA SER A 71 6.42 -11.68 29.20
C SER A 71 7.25 -10.46 29.58
N ALA A 72 8.25 -10.10 28.77
CA ALA A 72 9.00 -8.86 28.95
C ALA A 72 8.10 -7.62 28.88
N GLU A 73 7.16 -7.56 27.93
CA GLU A 73 6.22 -6.43 27.83
C GLU A 73 5.26 -6.36 29.03
N ILE A 74 4.76 -7.51 29.51
CA ILE A 74 3.90 -7.58 30.70
C ILE A 74 4.62 -7.08 31.94
N LEU A 75 5.90 -7.45 32.12
CA LEU A 75 6.71 -6.98 33.24
C LEU A 75 6.98 -5.46 33.18
N ASN A 76 7.04 -4.88 31.98
CA ASN A 76 7.21 -3.44 31.75
C ASN A 76 5.89 -2.64 31.77
N MET A 77 4.76 -3.31 31.99
CA MET A 77 3.45 -2.66 32.03
C MET A 77 3.32 -1.69 33.22
N ARG A 78 2.63 -0.56 33.01
CA ARG A 78 2.31 0.41 34.06
C ARG A 78 0.93 0.13 34.67
N LEU A 79 0.79 0.31 35.98
CA LEU A 79 -0.49 0.13 36.70
C LEU A 79 -1.66 0.94 36.10
N ALA A 80 -1.39 2.09 35.47
CA ALA A 80 -2.40 2.91 34.80
C ALA A 80 -3.14 2.17 33.66
N ARG A 81 -2.52 1.13 33.06
CA ARG A 81 -3.12 0.30 32.01
C ARG A 81 -4.28 -0.56 32.52
N LEU A 82 -4.46 -0.69 33.84
CA LEU A 82 -5.53 -1.46 34.46
C LEU A 82 -6.85 -0.68 34.56
N THR A 83 -6.87 0.60 34.16
CA THR A 83 -8.12 1.36 34.10
C THR A 83 -9.03 0.80 33.00
N THR A 84 -10.34 0.80 33.22
CA THR A 84 -11.32 0.27 32.25
C THR A 84 -11.15 0.89 30.86
N LEU A 85 -10.87 2.19 30.79
CA LEU A 85 -10.64 2.90 29.53
C LEU A 85 -9.44 2.34 28.75
N GLU A 86 -8.32 2.07 29.43
CA GLU A 86 -7.12 1.55 28.79
C GLU A 86 -7.29 0.09 28.36
N ILE A 87 -8.06 -0.70 29.10
CA ILE A 87 -8.43 -2.07 28.72
C ILE A 87 -9.28 -2.04 27.44
N THR A 88 -10.32 -1.20 27.39
CA THR A 88 -11.17 -1.07 26.20
C THR A 88 -10.35 -0.63 24.98
N LYS A 89 -9.45 0.36 25.11
CA LYS A 89 -8.56 0.77 24.02
C LYS A 89 -7.66 -0.37 23.54
N LEU A 90 -7.15 -1.20 24.45
CA LEU A 90 -6.32 -2.35 24.10
C LEU A 90 -7.12 -3.39 23.30
N GLU A 91 -8.37 -3.62 23.68
CA GLU A 91 -9.26 -4.53 22.94
C GLU A 91 -9.63 -3.99 21.55
N GLU A 92 -9.88 -2.68 21.45
CA GLU A 92 -10.11 -1.98 20.18
C GLU A 92 -8.86 -2.06 19.28
N GLU A 93 -7.68 -1.76 19.82
CA GLU A 93 -6.41 -1.84 19.10
C GLU A 93 -6.17 -3.26 18.58
N LEU A 94 -6.38 -4.29 19.41
CA LEU A 94 -6.23 -5.69 19.00
C LEU A 94 -7.21 -6.05 17.88
N LYS A 95 -8.45 -5.58 17.95
CA LYS A 95 -9.47 -5.81 16.92
C LYS A 95 -9.08 -5.16 15.59
N ASP A 96 -8.59 -3.93 15.64
CA ASP A 96 -8.18 -3.17 14.45
C ASP A 96 -6.94 -3.79 13.79
N VAL A 97 -5.95 -4.21 14.59
CA VAL A 97 -4.76 -4.91 14.10
C VAL A 97 -5.16 -6.23 13.43
N ARG A 98 -6.07 -7.01 14.03
CA ARG A 98 -6.59 -8.25 13.42
C ARG A 98 -7.30 -8.01 12.09
N LYS A 99 -8.10 -6.93 12.02
CA LYS A 99 -8.76 -6.53 10.78
C LYS A 99 -7.72 -6.17 9.71
N PHE A 100 -6.70 -5.39 10.07
CA PHE A 100 -5.63 -5.00 9.16
C PHE A 100 -4.82 -6.20 8.66
N ILE A 101 -4.48 -7.16 9.54
CA ILE A 101 -3.81 -8.41 9.17
C ILE A 101 -4.64 -9.20 8.16
N LYS A 102 -5.96 -9.29 8.38
CA LYS A 102 -6.87 -9.98 7.46
C LYS A 102 -6.87 -9.29 6.09
N GLU A 103 -6.99 -7.97 6.06
CA GLU A 103 -6.94 -7.19 4.81
C GLU A 103 -5.62 -7.40 4.05
N CYS A 104 -4.48 -7.35 4.75
CA CYS A 104 -3.17 -7.60 4.15
C CYS A 104 -3.08 -9.02 3.54
N LYS A 105 -3.56 -10.04 4.26
CA LYS A 105 -3.60 -11.42 3.75
C LYS A 105 -4.48 -11.54 2.51
N GLU A 106 -5.63 -10.87 2.48
CA GLU A 106 -6.50 -10.87 1.31
C GLU A 106 -5.85 -10.15 0.09
N ILE A 107 -5.09 -9.08 0.32
CA ILE A 107 -4.32 -8.40 -0.73
C ILE A 107 -3.22 -9.32 -1.28
N LEU A 108 -2.49 -10.02 -0.41
CA LEU A 108 -1.43 -10.95 -0.83
C LEU A 108 -1.99 -12.21 -1.51
N ALA A 109 -3.21 -12.64 -1.18
CA ALA A 109 -3.86 -13.76 -1.85
C ALA A 109 -4.37 -13.41 -3.26
N SER A 110 -4.75 -12.15 -3.52
CA SER A 110 -5.43 -11.76 -4.76
C SER A 110 -4.60 -10.83 -5.64
N LYS A 111 -4.08 -11.36 -6.76
CA LYS A 111 -3.41 -10.57 -7.81
C LYS A 111 -4.31 -9.47 -8.39
N PRO A 112 -5.60 -9.70 -8.70
CA PRO A 112 -6.50 -8.63 -9.15
C PRO A 112 -6.62 -7.48 -8.16
N ARG A 113 -6.64 -7.78 -6.85
CA ARG A 113 -6.72 -6.75 -5.79
C ARG A 113 -5.46 -5.90 -5.74
N ARG A 114 -4.27 -6.50 -5.87
CA ARG A 114 -3.01 -5.76 -6.01
C ARG A 114 -2.97 -4.88 -7.26
N MET A 115 -3.52 -5.37 -8.37
CA MET A 115 -3.61 -4.60 -9.61
C MET A 115 -4.57 -3.41 -9.48
N LYS A 116 -5.67 -3.57 -8.73
CA LYS A 116 -6.59 -2.47 -8.41
C LYS A 116 -5.87 -1.38 -7.60
N ILE A 117 -5.14 -1.77 -6.55
CA ILE A 117 -4.33 -0.83 -5.73
C ILE A 117 -3.31 -0.11 -6.62
N LEU A 118 -2.61 -0.83 -7.49
CA LEU A 118 -1.66 -0.21 -8.43
C LEU A 118 -2.33 0.85 -9.30
N LYS A 119 -3.53 0.54 -9.83
CA LYS A 119 -4.28 1.48 -10.67
C LYS A 119 -4.71 2.72 -9.87
N GLU A 120 -5.19 2.54 -8.65
CA GLU A 120 -5.59 3.64 -7.76
C GLU A 120 -4.39 4.56 -7.47
N GLU A 121 -3.25 4.00 -7.07
CA GLU A 121 -2.02 4.77 -6.82
C GLU A 121 -1.53 5.53 -8.06
N LEU A 122 -1.53 4.89 -9.23
CA LEU A 122 -1.11 5.55 -10.47
C LEU A 122 -2.08 6.65 -10.90
N THR A 123 -3.37 6.48 -10.61
CA THR A 123 -4.39 7.50 -10.90
C THR A 123 -4.21 8.70 -9.98
N GLU A 124 -3.96 8.48 -8.69
CA GLU A 124 -3.63 9.55 -7.74
C GLU A 124 -2.37 10.30 -8.14
N LEU A 125 -1.31 9.59 -8.59
CA LEU A 125 -0.10 10.23 -9.10
C LEU A 125 -0.37 11.05 -10.37
N ALA A 126 -1.19 10.54 -11.29
CA ALA A 126 -1.55 11.28 -12.50
C ALA A 126 -2.35 12.55 -12.17
N HIS A 127 -3.24 12.50 -11.17
CA HIS A 127 -3.95 13.70 -10.69
C HIS A 127 -3.03 14.70 -9.97
N GLY A 128 -2.05 14.22 -9.20
CA GLY A 128 -1.14 15.08 -8.44
C GLY A 128 -0.04 15.72 -9.27
N PHE A 129 0.40 15.07 -10.36
CA PHE A 129 1.57 15.49 -11.15
C PHE A 129 1.29 15.64 -12.65
N GLY A 130 0.04 15.52 -13.08
CA GLY A 130 -0.33 15.65 -14.50
C GLY A 130 -0.27 17.09 -15.00
N ASP A 131 0.18 17.27 -16.23
CA ASP A 131 0.19 18.55 -16.95
C ASP A 131 -0.54 18.43 -18.30
N GLU A 132 -0.94 19.58 -18.85
CA GLU A 132 -1.52 19.63 -20.18
C GLU A 132 -0.48 19.32 -21.26
N ARG A 133 -0.93 18.70 -22.35
CA ARG A 133 -0.05 18.35 -23.47
C ARG A 133 0.50 19.62 -24.12
N ARG A 134 1.83 19.73 -24.18
CA ARG A 134 2.53 20.90 -24.74
C ARG A 134 2.68 20.89 -26.26
N THR A 135 2.59 19.71 -26.89
CA THR A 135 2.80 19.54 -28.34
C THR A 135 1.54 19.06 -29.03
N GLU A 136 1.21 19.61 -30.18
CA GLU A 136 0.11 19.12 -31.02
C GLU A 136 0.62 18.01 -31.95
N ILE A 137 -0.23 17.01 -32.23
CA ILE A 137 0.07 16.00 -33.25
C ILE A 137 -0.67 16.42 -34.51
N VAL A 138 0.06 16.96 -35.48
CA VAL A 138 -0.48 17.31 -36.79
C VAL A 138 -0.31 16.12 -37.72
N ALA A 139 -1.36 15.79 -38.49
CA ALA A 139 -1.27 14.76 -39.51
C ALA A 139 -0.24 15.19 -40.57
N ASP A 140 0.54 14.24 -41.05
CA ASP A 140 1.49 14.49 -42.14
C ASP A 140 0.74 15.04 -43.35
N GLN A 141 1.15 16.22 -43.85
CA GLN A 141 0.54 16.82 -45.04
C GLN A 141 1.06 16.17 -46.33
N GLY A 142 1.92 15.16 -46.23
CA GLY A 142 2.57 14.50 -47.36
C GLY A 142 3.89 15.18 -47.72
N GLU A 143 4.65 14.57 -48.63
CA GLU A 143 5.81 15.22 -49.23
C GLU A 143 5.35 16.33 -50.18
N PHE A 144 5.97 17.50 -50.10
CA PHE A 144 5.81 18.56 -51.11
C PHE A 144 6.10 17.97 -52.49
N SER A 145 5.11 17.96 -53.37
CA SER A 145 5.32 17.57 -54.76
C SER A 145 5.94 18.74 -55.53
N ILE A 146 6.66 18.46 -56.62
CA ILE A 146 7.26 19.54 -57.43
C ILE A 146 6.16 20.40 -58.05
N GLU A 147 4.99 19.81 -58.28
CA GLU A 147 3.78 20.43 -58.77
C GLU A 147 3.26 21.52 -57.81
N ASP A 148 3.42 21.34 -56.49
CA ASP A 148 3.02 22.34 -55.47
C ASP A 148 3.93 23.59 -55.46
N LEU A 149 5.08 23.56 -56.14
CA LEU A 149 5.98 24.71 -56.33
C LEU A 149 5.61 25.56 -57.55
N ILE A 150 4.69 25.09 -58.40
CA ILE A 150 4.26 25.82 -59.58
C ILE A 150 3.24 26.88 -59.15
N ALA A 151 3.54 28.16 -59.42
CA ALA A 151 2.65 29.25 -59.09
C ALA A 151 1.33 29.15 -59.88
N GLU A 152 0.19 29.29 -59.22
CA GLU A 152 -1.11 29.39 -59.88
C GLU A 152 -1.22 30.74 -60.60
N GLU A 153 -1.31 30.70 -61.93
CA GLU A 153 -1.57 31.87 -62.78
C GLU A 153 -2.97 31.75 -63.40
N ASP A 154 -3.81 32.78 -63.20
CA ASP A 154 -5.12 32.86 -63.84
C ASP A 154 -4.96 33.05 -65.36
N MET A 155 -5.12 31.97 -66.13
CA MET A 155 -4.95 31.97 -67.57
C MET A 155 -6.24 31.56 -68.30
N VAL A 156 -6.56 32.27 -69.38
CA VAL A 156 -7.71 31.94 -70.25
C VAL A 156 -7.20 31.19 -71.47
N ILE A 157 -7.50 29.90 -71.55
CA ILE A 157 -7.18 29.08 -72.72
C ILE A 157 -8.27 29.27 -73.77
N THR A 158 -7.89 29.71 -74.96
CA THR A 158 -8.77 29.88 -76.11
C THR A 158 -8.43 28.86 -77.19
N VAL A 159 -9.43 28.08 -77.61
CA VAL A 159 -9.30 27.08 -78.67
C VAL A 159 -10.01 27.58 -79.93
N SER A 160 -9.28 27.70 -81.03
CA SER A 160 -9.86 28.11 -82.32
C SER A 160 -10.48 26.94 -83.08
N HIS A 161 -11.42 27.22 -83.98
CA HIS A 161 -12.06 26.21 -84.83
C HIS A 161 -11.09 25.44 -85.74
N ALA A 162 -9.89 25.99 -85.97
CA ALA A 162 -8.80 25.36 -86.73
C ALA A 162 -7.82 24.55 -85.84
N GLY A 163 -8.12 24.40 -84.55
CA GLY A 163 -7.33 23.60 -83.60
C GLY A 163 -6.16 24.32 -82.95
N TYR A 164 -6.08 25.65 -83.03
CA TYR A 164 -5.01 26.41 -82.37
C TYR A 164 -5.36 26.67 -80.90
N ILE A 165 -4.43 26.36 -79.99
CA ILE A 165 -4.56 26.58 -78.54
C ILE A 165 -3.64 27.74 -78.16
N LYS A 166 -4.18 28.79 -77.54
CA LYS A 166 -3.43 29.91 -76.97
C LYS A 166 -4.04 30.37 -75.66
#